data_AF-A0A484Z1M5-F1
#
_entry.id   AF-A0A484Z1M5-F1
#
_cell.length_a   1.000
_cell.length_b   1.000
_cell.length_c   1.000
_cell.angle_alpha   90.00
_cell.angle_beta   90.00
_cell.angle_gamma   90.00
#
_symmetry.space_group_name_H-M   'P 1'
#
loop_
_entity.id
_entity.type
_entity.pdbx_description
1 polymer ?
#
loop_
_entity_poly.entity_id
_entity_poly.type
_entity_poly.pdbx_seq_one_letter_code
_entity_poly.pdbx_strand_id
1 'polypeptide(L)'
;MSEVLSVKEKIGYGMGDAASHIIFDNVMLLYDVFLHRYLWYPAGFVGTMFLLARALDAISDPCMGLIADRTRSRWGKFRPWILFGAIPFGIVCVLAYTTPDLSLNGKMIYAAVTYTLLTLLYTVVNIPYCALGGVITNDPTQRISLQSWRFVLATAGGMLSTVLMMPLVKLIGGEDKAFGFQGGIAVLSVVAFLDAGVLLLHHQRAHPGAAEHHFHA
;
A
#
# COMPACT_ATOMS: atom_id res chain seq x y z
N MET A 1 -25.07 -12.28 19.97
CA MET A 1 -23.89 -12.12 20.86
C MET A 1 -22.89 -11.26 20.11
N SER A 2 -22.47 -10.10 20.65
CA SER A 2 -21.40 -9.33 20.05
C SER A 2 -20.09 -10.09 20.28
N GLU A 3 -19.54 -10.66 19.21
CA GLU A 3 -18.27 -11.35 19.27
C GLU A 3 -17.18 -10.28 19.48
N VAL A 4 -16.63 -10.23 20.69
CA VAL A 4 -15.60 -9.25 21.07
C VAL A 4 -14.31 -9.66 20.34
N LEU A 5 -13.92 -8.85 19.35
CA LEU A 5 -12.70 -9.07 18.58
C LEU A 5 -11.47 -9.07 19.49
N SER A 6 -10.61 -10.07 19.31
CA SER A 6 -9.37 -10.19 20.06
C SER A 6 -8.40 -9.07 19.70
N VAL A 7 -7.59 -8.64 20.65
CA VAL A 7 -6.51 -7.66 20.41
C VAL A 7 -5.57 -8.15 19.31
N LYS A 8 -5.34 -9.46 19.19
CA LYS A 8 -4.51 -10.05 18.11
C LYS A 8 -5.10 -9.81 16.72
N GLU A 9 -6.43 -9.85 16.58
CA GLU A 9 -7.11 -9.62 15.30
C GLU A 9 -7.09 -8.13 14.94
N LYS A 10 -7.25 -7.26 15.94
CA LYS A 10 -7.13 -5.80 15.77
C LYS A 10 -5.71 -5.41 15.35
N ILE A 11 -4.69 -6.02 15.95
CA ILE A 11 -3.28 -5.80 15.57
C ILE A 11 -3.01 -6.33 14.16
N GLY A 12 -3.45 -7.55 13.83
CA GLY A 12 -3.28 -8.10 12.48
C GLY A 12 -3.91 -7.21 11.41
N TYR A 13 -5.15 -6.73 11.66
CA TYR A 13 -5.83 -5.77 10.80
C TYR A 13 -5.19 -4.37 10.80
N GLY A 14 -4.41 -3.97 11.79
CA GLY A 14 -3.64 -2.73 11.69
C GLY A 14 -2.35 -2.92 10.91
N MET A 15 -1.68 -4.06 11.06
CA MET A 15 -0.42 -4.37 10.38
C MET A 15 -0.55 -4.43 8.87
N GLY A 16 -1.67 -4.94 8.34
CA GLY A 16 -1.89 -4.94 6.89
C GLY A 16 -2.04 -3.54 6.28
N ASP A 17 -2.59 -2.59 7.03
CA ASP A 17 -2.70 -1.19 6.60
C ASP A 17 -1.35 -0.49 6.71
N ALA A 18 -0.62 -0.79 7.79
CA ALA A 18 0.74 -0.33 8.00
C ALA A 18 1.66 -0.75 6.85
N ALA A 19 1.54 -1.98 6.33
CA ALA A 19 2.30 -2.42 5.16
C ALA A 19 2.10 -1.50 3.94
N SER A 20 0.87 -1.08 3.68
CA SER A 20 0.57 -0.18 2.56
C SER A 20 1.05 1.26 2.82
N HIS A 21 0.92 1.72 4.07
CA HIS A 21 1.39 3.04 4.51
C HIS A 21 2.92 3.16 4.54
N ILE A 22 3.65 2.09 4.83
CA ILE A 22 5.12 2.03 4.76
C ILE A 22 5.60 2.47 3.37
N ILE A 23 4.90 2.07 2.31
CA ILE A 23 5.26 2.43 0.94
C ILE A 23 4.70 3.81 0.59
N PHE A 24 3.42 4.03 0.83
CA PHE A 24 2.71 5.22 0.38
C PHE A 24 3.24 6.52 1.02
N ASP A 25 3.52 6.51 2.33
CA ASP A 25 4.02 7.70 3.02
C ASP A 25 5.42 8.09 2.52
N ASN A 26 6.27 7.09 2.22
CA ASN A 26 7.56 7.33 1.58
C ASN A 26 7.41 7.94 0.18
N VAL A 27 6.46 7.44 -0.62
CA VAL A 27 6.18 7.98 -1.94
C VAL A 27 5.66 9.42 -1.84
N MET A 28 4.77 9.72 -0.88
CA MET A 28 4.24 11.07 -0.72
C MET A 28 5.27 12.08 -0.24
N LEU A 29 6.18 11.68 0.65
CA LEU A 29 7.12 12.60 1.29
C LEU A 29 8.48 12.67 0.61
N LEU A 30 8.96 11.57 0.03
CA LEU A 30 10.35 11.46 -0.45
C LEU A 30 10.48 11.32 -1.95
N TYR A 31 9.41 10.94 -2.68
CA TYR A 31 9.49 10.80 -4.13
C TYR A 31 9.73 12.14 -4.82
N ASP A 32 9.14 13.23 -4.33
CA ASP A 32 9.43 14.58 -4.84
C ASP A 32 10.92 14.94 -4.70
N VAL A 33 11.48 14.68 -3.51
CA VAL A 33 12.90 14.85 -3.23
C VAL A 33 13.74 13.96 -4.17
N PHE A 34 13.29 12.74 -4.43
CA PHE A 34 13.94 11.82 -5.36
C PHE A 34 14.04 12.43 -6.78
N LEU A 35 12.91 12.86 -7.33
CA LEU A 35 12.80 13.42 -8.69
C LEU A 35 13.56 14.74 -8.86
N HIS A 36 13.47 15.65 -7.89
CA HIS A 36 14.12 16.96 -7.98
C HIS A 36 15.61 16.90 -7.67
N ARG A 37 16.00 16.22 -6.59
CA ARG A 37 17.35 16.33 -6.03
C ARG A 37 18.34 15.35 -6.62
N TYR A 38 17.86 14.25 -7.21
CA TYR A 38 18.73 13.22 -7.78
C TYR A 38 18.53 13.04 -9.28
N LEU A 39 17.30 13.19 -9.78
CA LEU A 39 17.02 13.11 -11.21
C LEU A 39 16.96 14.46 -11.93
N TRP A 40 17.01 15.56 -11.17
CA TRP A 40 17.04 16.93 -11.69
C TRP A 40 15.86 17.26 -12.61
N TYR A 41 14.69 16.70 -12.32
CA TYR A 41 13.50 16.97 -13.12
C TYR A 41 12.95 18.38 -12.89
N PRO A 42 12.38 19.03 -13.93
CA PRO A 42 11.77 20.34 -13.78
C PRO A 42 10.55 20.30 -12.85
N ALA A 43 10.44 21.28 -11.95
CA ALA A 43 9.33 21.35 -11.00
C ALA A 43 7.95 21.46 -11.64
N GLY A 44 7.85 22.14 -12.79
CA GLY A 44 6.60 22.21 -13.55
C GLY A 44 6.11 20.83 -13.99
N PHE A 45 7.02 19.95 -14.41
CA PHE A 45 6.67 18.60 -14.82
C PHE A 45 6.22 17.73 -13.63
N VAL A 46 7.01 17.72 -12.56
CA VAL A 46 6.70 16.92 -11.36
C VAL A 46 5.36 17.33 -10.75
N GLY A 47 5.10 18.64 -10.65
CA GLY A 47 3.84 19.17 -10.16
C GLY A 47 2.64 18.78 -11.02
N THR A 48 2.75 18.89 -12.35
CA THR A 48 1.69 18.44 -13.27
C THR A 48 1.45 16.94 -13.18
N MET A 49 2.51 16.14 -13.08
CA MET A 49 2.43 14.69 -12.92
C MET A 49 1.66 14.30 -11.65
N PHE A 50 1.96 14.92 -10.51
CA PHE A 50 1.24 14.69 -9.27
C PHE A 50 -0.22 15.14 -9.34
N LEU A 51 -0.49 16.29 -9.96
CA LEU A 51 -1.84 16.80 -10.14
C LEU A 51 -2.69 15.85 -10.99
N LEU A 52 -2.15 15.36 -12.10
CA LEU A 52 -2.84 14.41 -12.98
C LEU A 52 -3.10 13.09 -12.29
N ALA A 53 -2.14 12.57 -11.52
CA ALA A 53 -2.35 11.36 -10.73
C ALA A 53 -3.46 11.56 -9.69
N ARG A 54 -3.51 12.70 -8.99
CA ARG A 54 -4.62 13.00 -8.05
C ARG A 54 -5.98 13.11 -8.75
N ALA A 55 -6.02 13.67 -9.95
CA ALA A 55 -7.24 13.73 -10.74
C ALA A 55 -7.72 12.33 -11.16
N LEU A 56 -6.79 11.42 -11.47
CA LEU A 56 -7.10 10.01 -11.73
C LEU A 56 -7.58 9.31 -10.47
N ASP A 57 -6.91 9.53 -9.33
CA ASP A 57 -7.28 8.94 -8.02
C ASP A 57 -8.73 9.31 -7.66
N ALA A 58 -9.15 10.55 -7.91
CA ALA A 58 -10.52 11.02 -7.67
C ALA A 58 -11.60 10.23 -8.43
N ILE A 59 -11.23 9.60 -9.55
CA ILE A 59 -12.13 8.75 -10.36
C ILE A 59 -11.92 7.27 -9.99
N SER A 60 -10.68 6.82 -9.87
CA SER A 60 -10.36 5.42 -9.61
C SER A 60 -10.80 4.96 -8.23
N ASP A 61 -10.78 5.83 -7.22
CA ASP A 61 -11.16 5.46 -5.85
C ASP A 61 -12.64 5.03 -5.75
N PRO A 62 -13.63 5.82 -6.23
CA PRO A 62 -15.03 5.37 -6.31
C PRO A 62 -15.23 4.15 -7.21
N CYS A 63 -14.57 4.11 -8.38
CA CYS A 63 -14.66 2.98 -9.29
C CYS A 63 -14.19 1.68 -8.62
N MET A 64 -13.06 1.74 -7.91
CA MET A 64 -12.51 0.60 -7.20
C MET A 64 -13.42 0.17 -6.05
N GLY A 65 -14.01 1.12 -5.32
CA GLY A 65 -15.02 0.84 -4.31
C GLY A 65 -16.19 0.02 -4.88
N LEU A 66 -16.74 0.44 -6.02
CA LEU A 66 -17.84 -0.27 -6.70
C LEU A 66 -17.44 -1.66 -7.21
N ILE A 67 -16.23 -1.81 -7.76
CA ILE A 67 -15.69 -3.09 -8.25
C ILE A 67 -15.49 -4.06 -7.08
N ALA A 68 -14.82 -3.59 -6.02
CA ALA A 68 -14.63 -4.33 -4.79
C ALA A 68 -15.99 -4.74 -4.19
N ASP A 69 -16.99 -3.86 -4.28
CA ASP A 69 -18.33 -4.13 -3.78
C ASP A 69 -19.07 -5.25 -4.53
N ARG A 70 -18.80 -5.39 -5.83
CA ARG A 70 -19.41 -6.42 -6.69
C ARG A 70 -18.59 -7.71 -6.77
N THR A 71 -17.37 -7.72 -6.24
CA THR A 71 -16.48 -8.89 -6.34
C THR A 71 -17.01 -10.04 -5.48
N ARG A 72 -17.35 -11.16 -6.12
CA ARG A 72 -17.68 -12.43 -5.45
C ARG A 72 -16.58 -13.44 -5.74
N SER A 73 -15.78 -13.76 -4.73
CA SER A 73 -14.67 -14.72 -4.85
C SER A 73 -14.70 -15.73 -3.72
N ARG A 74 -14.15 -16.92 -4.00
CA ARG A 74 -13.98 -18.03 -3.04
C ARG A 74 -13.19 -17.65 -1.78
N TRP A 75 -12.38 -16.60 -1.85
CA TRP A 75 -11.60 -16.10 -0.71
C TRP A 75 -12.25 -14.91 0.00
N GLY A 76 -13.49 -14.56 -0.36
CA GLY A 76 -14.23 -13.41 0.15
C GLY A 76 -14.19 -12.21 -0.78
N LYS A 77 -14.91 -11.16 -0.39
CA LYS A 77 -15.20 -9.97 -1.21
C LYS A 77 -13.98 -9.07 -1.45
N PHE A 78 -13.24 -8.73 -0.39
CA PHE A 78 -12.14 -7.76 -0.44
C PHE A 78 -10.74 -8.38 -0.44
N ARG A 79 -10.60 -9.61 0.07
CA ARG A 79 -9.30 -10.27 0.29
C ARG A 79 -8.48 -10.54 -0.99
N PRO A 80 -9.07 -10.97 -2.13
CA PRO A 80 -8.30 -11.21 -3.35
C PRO A 80 -7.59 -9.95 -3.84
N TRP A 81 -8.24 -8.79 -3.75
CA TRP A 81 -7.67 -7.52 -4.19
C TRP A 81 -6.45 -7.10 -3.36
N ILE A 82 -6.51 -7.29 -2.04
CA ILE A 82 -5.39 -7.00 -1.15
C ILE A 82 -4.22 -7.95 -1.45
N LEU A 83 -4.49 -9.26 -1.59
CA LEU A 83 -3.46 -10.27 -1.78
C LEU A 83 -2.77 -10.16 -3.15
N PHE A 84 -3.57 -10.18 -4.22
CA PHE A 84 -3.05 -10.15 -5.58
C PHE A 84 -2.63 -8.75 -6.00
N GLY A 85 -3.15 -7.69 -5.37
CA GLY A 85 -2.76 -6.30 -5.62
C GLY A 85 -1.47 -5.89 -4.92
N ALA A 86 -1.18 -6.46 -3.75
CA ALA A 86 0.07 -6.15 -3.03
C ALA A 86 1.32 -6.49 -3.87
N ILE A 87 1.31 -7.62 -4.58
CA ILE A 87 2.43 -8.11 -5.40
C ILE A 87 2.82 -7.11 -6.50
N PRO A 88 1.94 -6.75 -7.45
CA PRO A 88 2.24 -5.76 -8.47
C PRO A 88 2.52 -4.39 -7.84
N PHE A 89 1.87 -4.02 -6.73
CA PHE A 89 2.12 -2.75 -6.06
C PHE A 89 3.58 -2.62 -5.61
N GLY A 90 4.12 -3.61 -4.90
CA GLY A 90 5.52 -3.59 -4.47
C GLY A 90 6.51 -3.62 -5.63
N ILE A 91 6.22 -4.38 -6.70
CA ILE A 91 7.07 -4.41 -7.91
C ILE A 91 7.10 -3.03 -8.57
N VAL A 92 5.94 -2.42 -8.78
CA VAL A 92 5.83 -1.09 -9.40
C VAL A 92 6.46 -0.02 -8.53
N CYS A 93 6.42 -0.17 -7.20
CA CYS A 93 7.11 0.73 -6.29
C CYS A 93 8.63 0.73 -6.53
N VAL A 94 9.25 -0.45 -6.63
CA VAL A 94 10.68 -0.55 -6.96
C VAL A 94 10.95 0.00 -8.36
N LEU A 95 10.08 -0.27 -9.33
CA LEU A 95 10.20 0.27 -10.69
C LEU A 95 10.09 1.80 -10.74
N ALA A 96 9.27 2.42 -9.88
CA ALA A 96 9.12 3.87 -9.82
C ALA A 96 10.39 4.58 -9.34
N TYR A 97 11.16 3.94 -8.45
CA TYR A 97 12.47 4.42 -8.02
C TYR A 97 13.62 3.96 -8.91
N THR A 98 13.36 3.11 -9.90
CA THR A 98 14.37 2.67 -10.87
C THR A 98 14.49 3.70 -11.98
N THR A 99 15.71 4.11 -12.32
CA THR A 99 15.96 5.07 -13.40
C THR A 99 16.50 4.35 -14.63
N PRO A 100 15.66 4.05 -15.65
CA PRO A 100 16.15 3.43 -16.87
C PRO A 100 17.07 4.39 -17.63
N ASP A 101 18.08 3.86 -18.31
CA ASP A 101 19.03 4.67 -19.08
C ASP A 101 18.43 5.12 -20.43
N LEU A 102 17.53 6.10 -20.35
CA LEU A 102 16.83 6.73 -21.46
C LEU A 102 17.21 8.21 -21.59
N SER A 103 16.80 8.83 -22.70
CA SER A 103 16.85 10.29 -22.84
C SER A 103 16.01 10.98 -21.75
N LEU A 104 16.31 12.24 -21.43
CA LEU A 104 15.61 12.99 -20.37
C LEU A 104 14.07 12.94 -20.52
N ASN A 105 13.57 13.16 -21.74
CA ASN A 105 12.14 13.07 -22.03
C ASN A 105 11.58 11.65 -21.80
N GLY A 106 12.34 10.62 -22.17
CA GLY A 106 11.97 9.23 -21.92
C GLY A 106 11.90 8.90 -20.42
N LYS A 107 12.86 9.38 -19.63
CA LYS A 107 12.90 9.21 -18.18
C LYS A 107 11.74 9.94 -17.47
N MET A 108 11.36 11.12 -17.97
CA MET A 108 10.19 11.87 -17.47
C MET A 108 8.88 11.12 -17.75
N ILE A 109 8.66 10.67 -18.98
CA ILE A 109 7.46 9.87 -19.33
C ILE A 109 7.41 8.59 -18.50
N TYR A 110 8.54 7.90 -18.35
CA TYR A 110 8.63 6.71 -17.51
C TYR A 110 8.17 7.00 -16.07
N ALA A 111 8.70 8.06 -15.45
CA ALA A 111 8.33 8.44 -14.09
C ALA A 111 6.83 8.78 -13.94
N ALA A 112 6.22 9.41 -14.95
CA ALA A 112 4.78 9.68 -14.95
C ALA A 112 3.94 8.40 -15.04
N VAL A 113 4.33 7.46 -15.91
CA VAL A 113 3.64 6.19 -16.07
C VAL A 113 3.77 5.32 -14.81
N THR A 114 4.99 5.16 -14.27
CA THR A 114 5.22 4.35 -13.07
C THR A 114 4.56 4.95 -11.85
N TYR A 115 4.59 6.28 -11.68
CA TYR A 115 3.92 6.96 -10.57
C TYR A 115 2.40 6.80 -10.66
N THR A 116 1.81 6.99 -11.84
CA THR A 116 0.38 6.80 -12.04
C THR A 116 -0.03 5.34 -11.77
N LEU A 117 0.76 4.38 -12.26
CA LEU A 117 0.50 2.96 -12.02
C LEU A 117 0.62 2.62 -10.53
N LEU A 118 1.57 3.23 -9.84
CA LEU A 118 1.78 3.06 -8.40
C LEU A 118 0.57 3.55 -7.59
N THR A 119 0.02 4.72 -7.92
CA THR A 119 -1.16 5.26 -7.20
C THR A 119 -2.41 4.44 -7.50
N LEU A 120 -2.62 4.02 -8.75
CA LEU A 120 -3.72 3.13 -9.11
C LEU A 120 -3.67 1.79 -8.39
N LEU A 121 -2.49 1.16 -8.31
CA LEU A 121 -2.32 -0.08 -7.57
C LEU A 121 -2.49 0.10 -6.06
N TYR A 122 -2.06 1.25 -5.53
CA TYR A 122 -2.34 1.61 -4.14
C TYR A 122 -3.85 1.68 -3.89
N THR A 123 -4.63 2.35 -4.74
CA THR A 123 -6.10 2.40 -4.66
C THR A 123 -6.71 1.00 -4.68
N VAL A 124 -6.24 0.12 -5.57
CA VAL A 124 -6.70 -1.27 -5.71
C VAL A 124 -6.51 -2.06 -4.41
N VAL A 125 -5.48 -1.77 -3.62
CA VAL A 125 -5.22 -2.45 -2.34
C VAL A 125 -5.92 -1.73 -1.19
N ASN A 126 -5.77 -0.41 -1.09
CA ASN A 126 -6.18 0.39 0.07
C ASN A 126 -7.70 0.53 0.20
N ILE A 127 -8.44 0.73 -0.90
CA ILE A 127 -9.89 0.91 -0.84
C ILE A 127 -10.60 -0.37 -0.33
N PRO A 128 -10.33 -1.57 -0.88
CA PRO A 128 -10.84 -2.82 -0.30
C PRO A 128 -10.38 -3.06 1.13
N TYR A 129 -9.16 -2.64 1.48
CA TYR A 129 -8.63 -2.76 2.83
C TYR A 129 -9.45 -1.95 3.84
N CYS A 130 -9.70 -0.68 3.56
CA CYS A 130 -10.52 0.19 4.39
C CYS A 130 -11.95 -0.35 4.57
N ALA A 131 -12.51 -0.95 3.50
CA ALA A 131 -13.84 -1.54 3.51
C ALA A 131 -13.92 -2.87 4.31
N LEU A 132 -12.83 -3.62 4.41
CA LEU A 132 -12.77 -4.92 5.08
C LEU A 132 -13.19 -4.83 6.56
N GLY A 133 -12.84 -3.74 7.26
CA GLY A 133 -13.24 -3.52 8.64
C GLY A 133 -14.76 -3.50 8.88
N GLY A 134 -15.55 -3.17 7.86
CA GLY A 134 -17.02 -3.23 7.92
C GLY A 134 -17.60 -4.63 7.76
N VAL A 135 -16.82 -5.59 7.25
CA VAL A 135 -17.22 -7.01 7.09
C VAL A 135 -16.78 -7.84 8.29
N ILE A 136 -15.72 -7.44 8.98
CA ILE A 136 -15.18 -8.16 10.15
C ILE A 136 -16.17 -8.13 11.33
N THR A 137 -16.89 -7.03 11.54
CA THR A 137 -17.85 -6.93 12.64
C THR A 137 -19.03 -6.02 12.29
N ASN A 138 -20.22 -6.43 12.73
CA ASN A 138 -21.44 -5.64 12.64
C ASN A 138 -21.66 -4.71 13.86
N ASP A 139 -20.84 -4.84 14.91
CA ASP A 139 -20.93 -4.02 16.12
C ASP A 139 -20.23 -2.66 15.88
N PRO A 140 -20.97 -1.52 15.95
CA PRO A 140 -20.39 -0.20 15.76
C PRO A 140 -19.23 0.11 16.71
N THR A 141 -19.29 -0.33 17.97
CA THR A 141 -18.27 -0.06 18.98
C THR A 141 -16.98 -0.85 18.67
N GLN A 142 -17.10 -2.11 18.26
CA GLN A 142 -15.95 -2.91 17.85
C GLN A 142 -15.35 -2.39 16.55
N ARG A 143 -16.18 -1.94 15.61
CA ARG A 143 -15.73 -1.34 14.35
C ARG A 143 -14.94 -0.06 14.57
N ILE A 144 -15.40 0.82 15.46
CA ILE A 144 -14.65 2.03 15.85
C ILE A 144 -13.30 1.65 16.47
N SER A 145 -13.30 0.71 17.42
CA SER A 145 -12.07 0.23 18.05
C SER A 145 -11.09 -0.32 17.01
N LEU A 146 -11.54 -1.16 16.08
CA LEU A 146 -10.74 -1.74 15.01
C LEU A 146 -10.15 -0.66 14.08
N GLN A 147 -10.94 0.37 13.74
CA GLN A 147 -10.44 1.50 12.95
C GLN A 147 -9.41 2.34 13.72
N SER A 148 -9.58 2.56 15.03
CA SER A 148 -8.58 3.25 15.84
C SER A 148 -7.25 2.49 15.87
N TRP A 149 -7.28 1.17 16.07
CA TRP A 149 -6.08 0.33 16.02
C TRP A 149 -5.43 0.37 14.63
N ARG A 150 -6.24 0.34 13.57
CA ARG A 150 -5.75 0.49 12.20
C ARG A 150 -4.99 1.80 12.01
N PHE A 151 -5.61 2.93 12.29
CA PHE A 151 -4.98 4.24 12.09
C PHE A 151 -3.70 4.40 12.92
N VAL A 152 -3.70 4.00 14.19
CA VAL A 152 -2.50 4.11 15.04
C VAL A 152 -1.34 3.28 14.47
N LEU A 153 -1.61 2.03 14.07
CA LEU A 153 -0.57 1.16 13.52
C LEU A 153 -0.12 1.61 12.12
N ALA A 154 -1.03 2.06 11.27
CA ALA A 154 -0.73 2.57 9.94
C ALA A 154 0.14 3.83 10.00
N THR A 155 -0.24 4.81 10.83
CA THR A 155 0.54 6.03 11.03
C THR A 155 1.89 5.73 11.67
N ALA A 156 1.95 4.86 12.69
CA ALA A 156 3.22 4.50 13.32
C ALA A 156 4.17 3.79 12.33
N GLY A 157 3.67 2.84 11.55
CA GLY A 157 4.45 2.13 10.52
C GLY A 157 4.93 3.06 9.41
N GLY A 158 4.05 3.90 8.88
CA GLY A 158 4.36 4.90 7.87
C GLY A 158 5.41 5.92 8.35
N MET A 159 5.22 6.52 9.53
CA MET A 159 6.20 7.44 10.10
C MET A 159 7.55 6.77 10.37
N LEU A 160 7.56 5.57 10.96
CA LEU A 160 8.81 4.86 11.22
C LEU A 160 9.55 4.56 9.91
N SER A 161 8.83 4.14 8.87
CA SER A 161 9.43 3.84 7.57
C SER A 161 10.08 5.06 6.92
N THR A 162 9.45 6.23 6.99
CA THR A 162 9.99 7.47 6.41
C THR A 162 11.25 7.94 7.14
N VAL A 163 11.30 7.77 8.47
CA VAL A 163 12.50 8.03 9.27
C VAL A 163 13.62 7.04 8.95
N LEU A 164 13.31 5.75 8.76
CA LEU A 164 14.28 4.70 8.44
C LEU A 164 14.79 4.76 7.00
N MET A 165 14.03 5.38 6.08
CA MET A 165 14.40 5.47 4.67
C MET A 165 15.74 6.18 4.47
N MET A 166 15.95 7.35 5.09
CA MET A 166 17.18 8.12 4.92
C MET A 166 18.46 7.39 5.43
N PRO A 167 18.45 6.73 6.60
CA PRO A 167 19.51 5.81 7.02
C PRO A 167 19.74 4.66 6.04
N LEU A 168 18.68 4.01 5.53
CA LEU A 168 18.78 2.92 4.56
C LEU A 168 19.42 3.39 3.25
N VAL A 169 19.03 4.57 2.76
CA VAL A 169 19.63 5.20 1.57
C VAL A 169 21.13 5.40 1.75
N LYS A 170 21.57 5.88 2.93
CA LYS A 170 23.01 6.06 3.22
C LYS A 170 23.75 4.74 3.30
N LEU A 171 23.14 3.72 3.90
CA LEU A 171 23.77 2.41 4.11
C LEU A 171 23.89 1.62 2.80
N ILE A 172 22.89 1.68 1.94
CA ILE A 172 22.84 0.93 0.67
C ILE A 172 23.48 1.72 -0.48
N GLY A 173 23.19 3.01 -0.57
CA GLY A 173 23.61 3.85 -1.70
C GLY A 173 25.01 4.44 -1.56
N GLY A 174 25.49 4.68 -0.34
CA GLY A 174 26.76 5.38 -0.12
C GLY A 174 26.80 6.73 -0.86
N GLU A 175 27.62 6.83 -1.91
CA GLU A 175 27.71 8.00 -2.78
C GLU A 175 26.58 8.08 -3.83
N ASP A 176 26.08 6.94 -4.32
CA ASP A 176 24.94 6.89 -5.24
C ASP A 176 23.62 6.85 -4.47
N LYS A 177 23.14 8.05 -4.16
CA LYS A 177 21.87 8.21 -3.44
C LYS A 177 20.67 7.73 -4.26
N ALA A 178 20.71 7.74 -5.58
CA ALA A 178 19.59 7.25 -6.39
C ALA A 178 19.44 5.74 -6.22
N PHE A 179 20.55 5.01 -6.29
CA PHE A 179 20.59 3.58 -5.97
C PHE A 179 20.20 3.31 -4.50
N GLY A 180 20.61 4.18 -3.58
CA GLY A 180 20.21 4.08 -2.17
C GLY A 180 18.69 4.20 -1.95
N PHE A 181 18.00 5.09 -2.67
CA PHE A 181 16.54 5.19 -2.63
C PHE A 181 15.87 3.95 -3.20
N GLN A 182 16.36 3.43 -4.32
CA GLN A 182 15.86 2.18 -4.91
C GLN A 182 16.05 0.98 -3.97
N GLY A 183 17.22 0.86 -3.34
CA GLY A 183 17.51 -0.21 -2.38
C GLY A 183 16.69 -0.08 -1.09
N GLY A 184 16.57 1.13 -0.55
CA GLY A 184 15.78 1.41 0.66
C GLY A 184 14.31 1.06 0.46
N ILE A 185 13.71 1.48 -0.67
CA ILE A 185 12.32 1.18 -0.96
C ILE A 185 12.11 -0.31 -1.27
N ALA A 186 13.09 -1.00 -1.86
CA ALA A 186 13.02 -2.45 -2.08
C ALA A 186 13.00 -3.22 -0.75
N VAL A 187 13.85 -2.84 0.21
CA VAL A 187 13.85 -3.43 1.56
C VAL A 187 12.51 -3.16 2.27
N LEU A 188 12.03 -1.93 2.24
CA LEU A 188 10.74 -1.57 2.84
C LEU A 188 9.56 -2.29 2.16
N SER A 189 9.62 -2.50 0.85
CA SER A 189 8.61 -3.26 0.11
C SER A 189 8.61 -4.73 0.54
N VAL A 190 9.78 -5.34 0.76
CA VAL A 190 9.87 -6.72 1.30
C VAL A 190 9.29 -6.78 2.71
N VAL A 191 9.59 -5.80 3.57
CA VAL A 191 8.99 -5.73 4.92
C VAL A 191 7.47 -5.60 4.84
N ALA A 192 6.95 -4.72 3.98
CA ALA A 192 5.52 -4.56 3.74
C ALA A 192 4.87 -5.87 3.24
N PHE A 193 5.55 -6.62 2.36
CA PHE A 193 5.07 -7.93 1.91
C PHE A 193 5.00 -8.96 3.05
N LEU A 194 6.00 -8.97 3.93
CA LEU A 194 6.01 -9.87 5.08
C LEU A 194 4.88 -9.50 6.06
N ASP A 195 4.68 -8.21 6.33
CA ASP A 195 3.60 -7.72 7.21
C ASP A 195 2.21 -8.03 6.63
N ALA A 196 2.04 -7.86 5.31
CA ALA A 196 0.83 -8.30 4.61
C ALA A 196 0.64 -9.83 4.65
N GLY A 197 1.74 -10.59 4.62
CA GLY A 197 1.74 -12.05 4.80
C GLY A 197 1.30 -12.50 6.19
N VAL A 198 1.73 -11.79 7.23
CA VAL A 198 1.36 -12.05 8.63
C VAL A 198 -0.13 -11.85 8.86
N LEU A 199 -0.75 -10.84 8.24
CA LEU A 199 -2.21 -10.66 8.23
C LEU A 199 -2.93 -11.91 7.71
N LEU A 200 -2.45 -12.49 6.61
CA LEU A 200 -3.08 -13.67 5.99
C LEU A 200 -3.04 -14.89 6.91
N LEU A 201 -1.89 -15.12 7.56
CA LEU A 201 -1.69 -16.26 8.45
C LEU A 201 -2.53 -16.18 9.73
N HIS A 202 -2.65 -14.98 10.30
CA HIS A 202 -3.47 -14.79 11.51
C HIS A 202 -4.96 -14.89 11.22
N HIS A 203 -5.41 -14.39 10.07
CA HIS A 203 -6.83 -14.37 9.74
C HIS A 203 -7.35 -15.73 9.23
N GLN A 204 -6.51 -16.59 8.64
CA GLN A 204 -6.89 -17.98 8.35
C GLN A 204 -7.08 -18.84 9.60
N ARG A 205 -6.38 -18.52 10.70
CA ARG A 205 -6.53 -19.23 11.97
C ARG A 205 -7.77 -18.79 12.77
N ALA A 206 -8.23 -17.55 12.59
CA ALA A 206 -9.35 -16.99 13.33
C ALA A 206 -10.73 -17.53 12.88
N HIS A 207 -10.88 -17.88 11.60
CA HIS A 207 -12.12 -18.46 11.08
C HIS A 207 -11.85 -19.69 10.16
N PRO A 208 -11.52 -20.86 10.74
CA PRO A 208 -11.36 -22.09 9.97
C PRO A 208 -12.68 -22.58 9.33
N GLY A 209 -13.83 -22.29 9.96
CA GLY A 209 -15.14 -22.84 9.58
C GLY A 209 -15.95 -22.08 8.51
N ALA A 210 -15.51 -20.89 8.09
CA ALA A 210 -16.23 -20.15 7.05
C ALA A 210 -16.02 -20.72 5.62
N ALA A 211 -15.01 -21.57 5.45
CA ALA A 211 -14.76 -22.28 4.18
C ALA A 211 -15.67 -23.51 3.99
N GLU A 212 -16.23 -24.08 5.06
CA GLU A 212 -17.01 -25.33 4.98
C GLU A 212 -18.52 -25.08 4.78
N HIS A 213 -19.07 -23.96 5.26
CA HIS A 213 -20.51 -23.68 5.11
C HIS A 213 -20.93 -23.22 3.70
N HIS A 214 -19.99 -22.88 2.82
CA HIS A 214 -20.29 -22.50 1.43
C HIS A 214 -20.16 -23.67 0.43
N PHE A 215 -19.82 -24.87 0.89
CA PHE A 215 -19.75 -26.07 0.04
C PHE A 215 -21.07 -26.85 -0.05
N HIS A 216 -22.07 -26.48 0.76
CA HIS A 216 -23.40 -27.09 0.76
C HIS A 216 -24.50 -26.00 0.74
N ALA A 217 -24.64 -25.28 -0.38
CA ALA A 217 -25.85 -24.52 -0.70
C ALA A 217 -25.97 -24.36 -2.22
#